data_AF-A0A832LVM4-F1
#
_entry.id   AF-A0A832LVM4-F1
#
_cell.length_a   1.000
_cell.length_b   1.000
_cell.length_c   1.000
_cell.angle_alpha   90.00
_cell.angle_beta   90.00
_cell.angle_gamma   90.00
#
_symmetry.space_group_name_H-M   'P 1'
#
loop_
_entity.id
_entity.type
_entity.pdbx_description
1 polymer ?
#
loop_
_entity_poly.entity_id
_entity_poly.type
_entity_poly.pdbx_seq_one_letter_code
_entity_poly.pdbx_strand_id
1 'polypeptide(L)'
;MSLIKKERQTRETYITINLDLYGEYLEKSKITTGIGFLDHMLELFSFHSGVIFELTAEGDLEVDFHHTVEDIGITLGQALEAALGERQGLARYGEATIPMEEALSQAVIDLARRPFLVYQVTFPVERIGTFDTELV
;
A
#
# COMPACT_ATOMS: atom_id res chain seq x y z
N MET A 1 0.39 12.68 -17.08
CA MET A 1 -0.42 11.70 -16.33
C MET A 1 -1.45 12.45 -15.51
N SER A 2 -2.22 11.81 -14.63
CA SER A 2 -3.25 12.48 -13.83
C SER A 2 -3.24 12.00 -12.39
N LEU A 3 -3.57 12.89 -11.47
CA LEU A 3 -3.94 12.54 -10.10
C LEU A 3 -5.14 11.59 -10.12
N ILE A 4 -4.98 10.38 -9.58
CA ILE A 4 -6.02 9.37 -9.50
C ILE A 4 -6.75 9.52 -8.17
N LYS A 5 -8.08 9.54 -8.23
CA LYS A 5 -8.93 9.54 -7.03
C LYS A 5 -9.67 8.22 -6.93
N LYS A 6 -9.61 7.59 -5.77
CA LYS A 6 -10.37 6.39 -5.42
C LYS A 6 -11.06 6.59 -4.08
N GLU A 7 -12.27 6.09 -4.01
CA GLU A 7 -13.07 6.05 -2.80
C GLU A 7 -13.68 4.66 -2.71
N ARG A 8 -13.72 4.12 -1.50
CA ARG A 8 -14.35 2.85 -1.20
C ARG A 8 -15.14 2.99 0.09
N GLN A 9 -16.41 2.57 0.05
CA GLN A 9 -17.26 2.54 1.23
C GLN A 9 -17.89 1.15 1.38
N THR A 10 -17.78 0.59 2.58
CA THR A 10 -18.41 -0.68 3.00
C THR A 10 -19.24 -0.43 4.26
N ARG A 11 -19.63 -1.50 4.97
CA ARG A 11 -20.26 -1.37 6.29
C ARG A 11 -19.19 -1.23 7.38
N GLU A 12 -17.99 -1.72 7.10
CA GLU A 12 -16.85 -1.84 7.99
C GLU A 12 -15.92 -0.62 7.86
N THR A 13 -15.75 -0.07 6.64
CA THR A 13 -14.75 0.97 6.36
C THR A 13 -15.22 2.04 5.37
N TYR A 14 -14.56 3.20 5.44
CA TYR A 14 -14.58 4.27 4.45
C TYR A 14 -13.15 4.71 4.15
N ILE A 15 -12.71 4.51 2.90
CA ILE A 15 -11.34 4.76 2.45
C ILE A 15 -11.36 5.77 1.30
N THR A 16 -10.49 6.78 1.38
CA THR A 16 -10.23 7.72 0.28
C THR A 16 -8.74 7.77 -0.05
N ILE A 17 -8.42 7.77 -1.34
CA ILE A 17 -7.04 7.86 -1.84
C ILE A 17 -6.98 8.86 -2.99
N ASN A 18 -6.09 9.86 -2.87
CA ASN A 18 -5.58 10.66 -3.98
C ASN A 18 -4.16 10.18 -4.29
N LEU A 19 -3.94 9.53 -5.43
CA LEU A 19 -2.64 8.96 -5.82
C LEU A 19 -2.02 9.71 -6.99
N ASP A 20 -0.76 10.06 -6.82
CA ASP A 20 0.11 10.72 -7.79
C ASP A 20 1.35 9.84 -8.02
N LEU A 21 1.29 9.06 -9.11
CA LEU A 21 2.29 8.03 -9.40
C LEU A 21 3.70 8.58 -9.61
N TYR A 22 3.83 9.85 -10.05
CA TYR A 22 5.10 10.47 -10.40
C TYR A 22 5.43 11.71 -9.56
N GLY A 23 4.57 12.07 -8.61
CA GLY A 23 4.79 13.20 -7.70
C GLY A 23 4.75 14.58 -8.38
N GLU A 24 3.93 14.75 -9.44
CA GLU A 24 3.82 16.01 -10.20
C GLU A 24 2.77 16.98 -9.60
N TYR A 25 1.84 16.49 -8.79
CA TYR A 25 0.64 17.16 -8.30
C TYR A 25 0.56 17.27 -6.78
N LEU A 26 1.12 16.30 -6.06
CA LEU A 26 1.16 16.28 -4.60
C LEU A 26 2.58 16.54 -4.11
N GLU A 27 2.74 17.37 -3.08
CA GLU A 27 4.07 17.69 -2.53
C GLU A 27 4.65 16.54 -1.68
N LYS A 28 3.80 15.87 -0.91
CA LYS A 28 4.16 14.77 -0.02
C LYS A 28 2.95 13.91 0.30
N SER A 29 3.22 12.67 0.71
CA SER A 29 2.16 11.79 1.18
C SER A 29 1.60 12.24 2.52
N LYS A 30 0.31 12.00 2.70
CA LYS A 30 -0.41 12.22 3.98
C LYS A 30 -1.24 10.97 4.23
N ILE A 31 -0.90 10.22 5.26
CA ILE A 31 -1.48 8.91 5.50
C ILE A 31 -2.10 8.94 6.90
N THR A 32 -3.41 8.69 6.96
CA THR A 32 -4.17 8.61 8.21
C THR A 32 -5.04 7.37 8.17
N THR A 33 -4.52 6.25 8.67
CA THR A 33 -5.29 4.99 8.72
C THR A 33 -5.93 4.72 10.07
N GLY A 34 -5.48 5.42 11.12
CA GLY A 34 -5.79 5.09 12.52
C GLY A 34 -4.92 3.95 13.07
N ILE A 35 -4.05 3.35 12.25
CA ILE A 35 -3.17 2.23 12.62
C ILE A 35 -1.71 2.67 12.43
N GLY A 36 -1.06 3.10 13.51
CA GLY A 36 0.25 3.77 13.43
C GLY A 36 1.38 2.95 12.78
N PHE A 37 1.37 1.63 12.93
CA PHE A 37 2.36 0.78 12.25
C PHE A 37 2.12 0.73 10.73
N LEU A 38 0.87 0.62 10.29
CA LEU A 38 0.51 0.65 8.88
C LEU A 38 0.81 2.02 8.24
N ASP A 39 0.51 3.11 8.96
CA ASP A 39 0.86 4.48 8.53
C ASP A 39 2.36 4.56 8.22
N HIS A 40 3.20 4.07 9.14
CA HIS A 40 4.65 4.05 8.96
C HIS A 40 5.10 3.20 7.75
N MET A 41 4.50 2.02 7.54
CA MET A 41 4.83 1.17 6.39
C MET A 41 4.46 1.83 5.05
N LEU A 42 3.31 2.50 4.99
CA LEU A 42 2.85 3.23 3.81
C LEU A 42 3.68 4.49 3.53
N GLU A 43 4.17 5.17 4.58
CA GLU A 43 5.13 6.28 4.45
C GLU A 43 6.45 5.80 3.84
N LEU A 44 6.99 4.66 4.30
CA LEU A 44 8.18 4.05 3.72
C LEU A 44 7.96 3.63 2.26
N PHE A 45 6.81 3.03 1.95
CA PHE A 45 6.43 2.69 0.57
C PHE A 45 6.43 3.95 -0.31
N SER A 46 5.81 5.03 0.13
CA SER A 46 5.80 6.30 -0.60
C SER A 46 7.21 6.85 -0.83
N PHE A 47 8.02 6.92 0.24
CA PHE A 47 9.36 7.48 0.20
C PHE A 47 10.28 6.72 -0.77
N HIS A 48 10.27 5.39 -0.73
CA HIS A 48 11.18 4.58 -1.54
C HIS A 48 10.71 4.33 -2.98
N SER A 49 9.40 4.38 -3.23
CA SER A 49 8.85 4.21 -4.58
C SER A 49 8.80 5.50 -5.39
N GLY A 50 8.80 6.66 -4.72
CA GLY A 50 8.53 7.96 -5.35
C GLY A 50 7.04 8.20 -5.65
N VAL A 51 6.16 7.25 -5.31
CA VAL A 51 4.71 7.41 -5.44
C VAL A 51 4.23 8.28 -4.29
N ILE A 52 3.50 9.35 -4.60
CA ILE A 52 2.95 10.26 -3.61
C ILE A 52 1.44 10.02 -3.51
N PHE A 53 0.91 9.88 -2.30
CA PHE A 53 -0.53 9.71 -2.11
C PHE A 53 -1.04 10.30 -0.78
N GLU A 54 -2.25 10.84 -0.84
CA GLU A 54 -3.03 11.18 0.35
C GLU A 54 -4.03 10.06 0.59
N LEU A 55 -4.01 9.46 1.77
CA LEU A 55 -4.88 8.37 2.19
C LEU A 55 -5.53 8.71 3.53
N THR A 56 -6.85 8.59 3.58
CA THR A 56 -7.62 8.61 4.83
C THR A 56 -8.47 7.35 4.91
N ALA A 57 -8.43 6.68 6.06
CA ALA A 57 -9.29 5.56 6.39
C ALA A 57 -10.06 5.81 7.67
N GLU A 58 -11.34 5.49 7.67
CA GLU A 58 -12.18 5.33 8.84
C GLU A 58 -12.69 3.90 8.85
N GLY A 59 -12.34 3.11 9.86
CA GLY A 59 -12.74 1.70 9.95
C GLY A 59 -13.07 1.27 11.37
N ASP A 60 -13.59 0.06 11.50
CA ASP A 60 -14.06 -0.57 12.73
C ASP A 60 -12.92 -1.13 13.61
N LEU A 61 -11.95 -0.27 13.95
CA LEU A 61 -10.74 -0.63 14.69
C LEU A 61 -10.99 -1.22 16.08
N GLU A 62 -12.20 -1.08 16.62
CA GLU A 62 -12.64 -1.72 17.87
C GLU A 62 -12.89 -3.23 17.73
N VAL A 63 -13.10 -3.74 16.51
CA VAL A 63 -13.22 -5.17 16.21
C VAL A 63 -11.82 -5.77 16.13
N ASP A 64 -11.07 -5.36 15.11
CA ASP A 64 -9.65 -5.60 14.90
C ASP A 64 -9.15 -4.68 13.76
N PHE A 65 -7.94 -4.92 13.23
CA PHE A 65 -7.38 -4.13 12.13
C PHE A 65 -7.64 -4.70 10.74
N HIS A 66 -8.21 -5.91 10.63
CA HIS A 66 -8.27 -6.68 9.40
C HIS A 66 -9.00 -5.94 8.29
N HIS A 67 -10.25 -5.52 8.54
CA HIS A 67 -11.07 -4.86 7.52
C HIS A 67 -10.41 -3.57 7.02
N THR A 68 -9.85 -2.78 7.95
CA THR A 68 -9.19 -1.52 7.60
C THR A 68 -7.95 -1.76 6.74
N VAL A 69 -7.07 -2.69 7.13
CA VAL A 69 -5.87 -3.04 6.36
C VAL A 69 -6.22 -3.57 4.98
N GLU A 70 -7.18 -4.50 4.90
CA GLU A 70 -7.61 -5.11 3.64
C GLU A 70 -8.21 -4.06 2.69
N ASP A 71 -9.16 -3.25 3.16
CA ASP A 71 -9.85 -2.28 2.31
C ASP A 71 -8.91 -1.13 1.88
N ILE A 72 -7.91 -0.78 2.69
CA ILE A 72 -6.80 0.09 2.28
C ILE A 72 -6.01 -0.55 1.13
N GLY A 73 -5.59 -1.81 1.28
CA GLY A 73 -4.83 -2.54 0.28
C GLY A 73 -5.57 -2.65 -1.06
N ILE A 74 -6.86 -2.98 -1.00
CA ILE A 74 -7.74 -3.05 -2.18
C ILE A 74 -7.83 -1.68 -2.86
N THR A 75 -8.11 -0.61 -2.09
CA THR A 75 -8.32 0.73 -2.66
C THR A 75 -7.02 1.29 -3.25
N LEU A 76 -5.89 1.06 -2.58
CA LEU A 76 -4.56 1.47 -3.06
C LEU A 76 -4.18 0.71 -4.35
N GLY A 77 -4.42 -0.61 -4.39
CA GLY A 77 -4.20 -1.42 -5.58
C GLY A 77 -5.03 -0.94 -6.78
N GLN A 78 -6.30 -0.58 -6.56
CA GLN A 78 -7.16 0.01 -7.59
C GLN A 78 -6.68 1.39 -8.06
N ALA A 79 -6.13 2.21 -7.17
CA ALA A 79 -5.56 3.51 -7.52
C ALA A 79 -4.30 3.35 -8.37
N LEU A 80 -3.41 2.43 -7.99
CA LEU A 80 -2.21 2.08 -8.76
C LEU A 80 -2.57 1.52 -10.15
N GLU A 81 -3.55 0.61 -10.25
CA GLU A 81 -3.97 0.08 -11.56
C GLU A 81 -4.48 1.19 -12.49
N ALA A 82 -5.30 2.09 -11.96
CA ALA A 82 -5.79 3.23 -12.72
C ALA A 82 -4.66 4.18 -13.15
N ALA A 83 -3.66 4.41 -12.29
CA ALA A 83 -2.53 5.27 -12.59
C ALA A 83 -1.59 4.68 -13.65
N LEU A 84 -1.41 3.36 -13.67
CA LEU A 84 -0.60 2.65 -14.65
C LEU A 84 -1.22 2.64 -16.06
N GLY A 85 -2.51 2.94 -16.20
CA GLY A 85 -3.21 3.08 -17.48
C GLY A 85 -3.01 1.86 -18.37
N GLU A 86 -2.66 2.09 -19.65
CA GLU A 86 -2.41 1.00 -20.62
C GLU A 86 -1.08 0.25 -20.42
N ARG A 87 -0.22 0.70 -19.50
CA ARG A 87 1.10 0.11 -19.21
C ARG A 87 2.06 0.08 -20.41
N GLN A 88 1.85 0.92 -21.42
CA GLN A 88 2.73 1.04 -22.57
C GLN A 88 3.99 1.85 -22.21
N GLY A 89 5.17 1.37 -22.61
CA GLY A 89 6.45 2.06 -22.37
C GLY A 89 6.99 1.95 -20.94
N LEU A 90 6.36 1.16 -20.08
CA LEU A 90 6.86 0.89 -18.73
C LEU A 90 7.83 -0.30 -18.72
N ALA A 91 8.79 -0.28 -17.80
CA ALA A 91 9.51 -1.49 -17.44
C ALA A 91 8.52 -2.49 -16.83
N ARG A 92 8.24 -3.57 -17.55
CA ARG A 92 7.24 -4.58 -17.13
C ARG A 92 7.66 -5.30 -15.85
N TYR A 93 8.94 -5.60 -15.73
CA TYR A 93 9.51 -6.34 -14.60
C TYR A 93 10.34 -5.41 -13.73
N GLY A 94 10.24 -5.58 -12.42
CA GLY A 94 11.04 -4.87 -11.43
C GLY A 94 11.43 -5.81 -10.30
N GLU A 95 12.60 -5.58 -9.72
CA GLU A 95 13.11 -6.31 -8.56
C GLU A 95 13.85 -5.35 -7.65
N ALA A 96 13.67 -5.51 -6.34
CA ALA A 96 14.43 -4.81 -5.32
C ALA A 96 14.73 -5.74 -4.15
N THR A 97 15.94 -5.66 -3.61
CA THR A 97 16.36 -6.36 -2.39
C THR A 97 16.82 -5.32 -1.38
N ILE A 98 16.16 -5.27 -0.23
CA ILE A 98 16.34 -4.21 0.79
C ILE A 98 16.74 -4.84 2.13
N PRO A 99 17.90 -4.48 2.68
CA PRO A 99 18.28 -4.86 4.04
C PRO A 99 17.72 -3.88 5.07
N MET A 100 17.37 -4.38 6.26
CA MET A 100 17.12 -3.58 7.45
C MET A 100 17.68 -4.32 8.67
N GLU A 101 18.79 -3.82 9.20
CA GLU A 101 19.59 -4.52 10.22
C GLU A 101 19.95 -5.95 9.77
N GLU A 102 19.59 -6.99 10.52
CA GLU A 102 19.83 -8.39 10.16
C GLU A 102 18.80 -8.97 9.18
N ALA A 103 17.68 -8.27 8.94
CA ALA A 103 16.65 -8.71 8.02
C ALA A 103 16.98 -8.35 6.57
N LEU A 104 16.60 -9.24 5.64
CA LEU A 104 16.74 -9.04 4.20
C LEU A 104 15.43 -9.43 3.53
N SER A 105 14.84 -8.50 2.76
CA SER A 105 13.61 -8.76 2.00
C SER A 105 13.84 -8.52 0.51
N GLN A 106 13.15 -9.30 -0.33
CA GLN A 106 13.16 -9.17 -1.77
C GLN A 106 11.72 -9.09 -2.29
N ALA A 107 11.48 -8.14 -3.20
CA ALA A 107 10.23 -8.03 -3.94
C ALA A 107 10.52 -8.10 -5.44
N VAL A 108 9.75 -8.93 -6.15
CA VAL A 108 9.78 -9.08 -7.62
C VAL A 108 8.38 -8.85 -8.17
N ILE A 109 8.25 -7.95 -9.14
CA ILE A 109 6.97 -7.51 -9.69
C ILE A 109 6.93 -7.76 -11.20
N ASP A 110 5.82 -8.34 -11.68
CA ASP A 110 5.45 -8.39 -13.10
C ASP A 110 4.15 -7.61 -13.33
N LEU A 111 4.21 -6.53 -14.11
CA LEU A 111 3.06 -5.72 -14.51
C LEU A 111 2.23 -6.38 -15.64
N ALA A 112 1.82 -7.64 -15.45
CA ALA A 112 1.18 -8.47 -16.48
C ALA A 112 -0.36 -8.54 -16.49
N ARG A 113 -1.06 -7.82 -15.59
CA ARG A 113 -2.53 -7.89 -15.40
C ARG A 113 -3.06 -9.31 -15.14
N ARG A 114 -2.28 -10.12 -14.44
CA ARG A 114 -2.70 -11.42 -13.91
C ARG A 114 -2.40 -11.39 -12.40
N PRO A 115 -3.40 -11.06 -11.55
CA PRO A 115 -3.15 -10.90 -10.13
C PRO A 115 -2.67 -12.23 -9.53
N PHE A 116 -1.52 -12.19 -8.87
CA PHE A 116 -0.91 -13.33 -8.20
C PHE A 116 0.05 -12.82 -7.13
N LEU A 117 0.16 -13.54 -6.02
CA LEU A 117 1.07 -13.24 -4.93
C LEU A 117 1.75 -14.53 -4.48
N VAL A 118 3.08 -14.52 -4.45
CA VAL A 118 3.88 -15.50 -3.71
C VAL A 118 4.42 -14.79 -2.49
N TYR A 119 3.95 -15.21 -1.32
CA TYR A 119 4.35 -14.59 -0.06
C TYR A 119 5.19 -15.58 0.75
N GLN A 120 6.49 -15.32 0.84
CA GLN A 120 7.48 -16.14 1.55
C GLN A 120 8.14 -15.35 2.66
N VAL A 121 7.33 -14.76 3.53
CA VAL A 121 7.78 -14.00 4.69
C VAL A 121 7.45 -14.81 5.95
N THR A 122 8.39 -14.86 6.89
CA THR A 122 8.20 -15.50 8.18
C THR A 122 8.35 -14.46 9.27
N PHE A 123 7.29 -14.26 10.05
CA PHE A 123 7.33 -13.41 11.23
C PHE A 123 7.57 -14.28 12.46
N PRO A 124 8.61 -13.99 13.28
CA PRO A 124 8.89 -14.77 14.48
C PRO A 124 7.94 -14.46 15.65
N VAL A 125 7.08 -13.44 15.49
CA VAL A 125 6.16 -12.94 16.51
C VAL A 125 4.77 -12.74 15.90
N GLU A 126 3.74 -12.86 16.72
CA GLU A 126 2.34 -12.65 16.31
C GLU A 126 1.98 -11.17 16.14
N ARG A 127 2.71 -10.26 16.81
CA ARG A 127 2.41 -8.82 16.80
C ARG A 127 3.66 -7.94 16.81
N ILE A 128 3.56 -6.79 16.15
CA ILE A 128 4.51 -5.67 16.22
C ILE A 128 3.81 -4.51 16.93
N GLY A 129 4.13 -4.31 18.21
CA GLY A 129 3.37 -3.40 19.06
C GLY A 129 1.92 -3.89 19.19
N THR A 130 0.97 -3.17 18.60
CA THR A 130 -0.45 -3.54 18.55
C THR A 130 -0.88 -4.15 17.21
N PHE A 131 0.00 -4.19 16.21
CA PHE A 131 -0.34 -4.65 14.86
C PHE A 131 -0.10 -6.16 14.71
N ASP A 132 -1.11 -6.91 14.27
CA ASP A 132 -1.00 -8.35 14.01
C ASP A 132 -0.13 -8.61 12.76
N THR A 133 0.89 -9.46 12.89
CA THR A 133 1.83 -9.74 11.78
C THR A 133 1.20 -10.50 10.64
N GLU A 134 0.07 -11.17 10.86
CA GLU A 134 -0.73 -11.81 9.80
C GLU A 134 -1.36 -10.83 8.81
N LEU A 135 -1.40 -9.53 9.15
CA LEU A 135 -1.95 -8.46 8.32
C LEU A 135 -0.90 -7.81 7.39
N VAL A 136 0.37 -8.23 7.47
CA VAL A 136 1.45 -7.77 6.57
C VAL A 136 1.46 -8.60 5.29
#